data_AF-A0A7S3V379-F1
#
_entry.id   AF-A0A7S3V379-F1
#
_cell.length_a   1.000
_cell.length_b   1.000
_cell.length_c   1.000
_cell.angle_alpha   90.00
_cell.angle_beta   90.00
_cell.angle_gamma   90.00
#
_symmetry.space_group_name_H-M   'P 1'
#
loop_
_entity.id
_entity.type
_entity.pdbx_description
1 polymer ?
#
loop_
_entity_poly.entity_id
_entity_poly.type
_entity_poly.pdbx_seq_one_letter_code
_entity_poly.pdbx_strand_id
1 'polypeptide(L)'
;EESVSESNETKSFHESEILKLTFNIPKQNQKILFLIINLLKEVASNSEKNKMTASNIGICLAPCLFPAPDDTPAADLLRYVKSSAKYIEFLINCNDLESN
;
A
#
# COMPACT_ATOMS: atom_id res chain seq x y z
N GLU A 1 -26.31 0.73 -16.28
CA GLU A 1 -25.17 1.66 -16.41
C GLU A 1 -24.96 2.51 -15.14
N GLU A 2 -26.01 2.87 -14.38
CA GLU A 2 -25.88 3.60 -13.09
C GLU A 2 -25.16 2.85 -11.94
N SER A 3 -25.14 1.50 -11.93
CA SER A 3 -24.49 0.73 -10.85
C SER A 3 -22.97 0.61 -10.97
N VAL A 4 -22.41 0.90 -12.15
CA VAL A 4 -20.96 0.82 -12.42
C VAL A 4 -20.28 2.17 -12.15
N SER A 5 -21.00 3.29 -12.23
CA SER A 5 -20.48 4.63 -11.94
C SER A 5 -20.29 4.88 -10.44
N GLU A 6 -21.27 4.49 -9.63
CA GLU A 6 -21.28 4.75 -8.17
C GLU A 6 -20.19 3.95 -7.42
N SER A 7 -19.90 2.73 -7.90
CA SER A 7 -18.87 1.86 -7.35
C SER A 7 -17.44 2.33 -7.66
N ASN A 8 -17.23 2.96 -8.83
CA ASN A 8 -15.94 3.54 -9.21
C ASN A 8 -15.65 4.87 -8.49
N GLU A 9 -16.66 5.71 -8.28
CA GLU A 9 -16.52 6.95 -7.50
C GLU A 9 -16.20 6.68 -6.04
N THR A 10 -16.87 5.71 -5.42
CA THR A 10 -16.62 5.32 -4.02
C THR A 10 -15.21 4.77 -3.83
N LYS A 11 -14.71 4.00 -4.81
CA LYS A 11 -13.34 3.47 -4.80
C LYS A 11 -12.30 4.60 -4.90
N SER A 12 -12.49 5.52 -5.84
CA SER A 12 -11.62 6.70 -6.01
C SER A 12 -11.55 7.57 -4.74
N PHE A 13 -12.70 7.80 -4.09
CA PHE A 13 -12.74 8.52 -2.82
C PHE A 13 -11.91 7.83 -1.73
N HIS A 14 -12.04 6.51 -1.59
CA HIS A 14 -11.30 5.75 -0.58
C HIS A 14 -9.78 5.79 -0.81
N GLU A 15 -9.34 5.67 -2.06
CA GLU A 15 -7.92 5.79 -2.45
C GLU A 15 -7.38 7.19 -2.10
N SER A 16 -8.17 8.24 -2.32
CA SER A 16 -7.79 9.62 -1.95
C SER A 16 -7.59 9.80 -0.44
N GLU A 17 -8.43 9.17 0.39
CA GLU A 17 -8.32 9.25 1.85
C GLU A 17 -7.07 8.50 2.35
N ILE A 18 -6.77 7.34 1.77
CA ILE A 18 -5.54 6.58 2.07
C ILE A 18 -4.31 7.44 1.73
N LEU A 19 -4.30 8.11 0.58
CA LEU A 19 -3.21 9.00 0.20
C LEU A 19 -3.08 10.19 1.15
N LYS A 20 -4.19 10.85 1.54
CA LYS A 20 -4.15 11.93 2.54
C LYS A 20 -3.49 11.48 3.85
N LEU A 21 -3.86 10.30 4.36
CA LEU A 21 -3.23 9.73 5.56
C LEU A 21 -1.75 9.41 5.36
N THR A 22 -1.40 8.88 4.19
CA THR A 22 0.00 8.64 3.79
C THR A 22 0.80 9.94 3.79
N PHE A 23 0.19 11.05 3.37
CA PHE A 23 0.84 12.36 3.38
C PHE A 23 0.96 13.01 4.77
N ASN A 24 0.21 12.52 5.76
CA ASN A 24 0.18 13.06 7.12
C ASN A 24 1.25 12.46 8.06
N ILE A 25 2.01 11.45 7.64
CA ILE A 25 3.10 10.91 8.45
C ILE A 25 4.31 11.86 8.49
N PRO A 26 5.26 11.71 9.44
CA PRO A 26 6.44 12.57 9.51
C PRO A 26 7.21 12.61 8.18
N LYS A 27 7.67 13.80 7.76
CA LYS A 27 8.28 14.04 6.44
C LYS A 27 9.44 13.09 6.12
N GLN A 28 10.26 12.75 7.11
CA GLN A 28 11.38 11.83 6.94
C GLN A 28 10.89 10.42 6.61
N ASN A 29 9.89 9.92 7.34
CA ASN A 29 9.27 8.62 7.11
C ASN A 29 8.59 8.56 5.73
N GLN A 30 7.91 9.65 5.33
CA GLN A 30 7.32 9.78 4.00
C GLN A 30 8.36 9.65 2.88
N LYS A 31 9.48 10.39 2.98
CA LYS A 31 10.55 10.32 1.96
C LYS A 31 11.13 8.91 1.84
N ILE A 32 11.39 8.25 2.97
CA ILE A 32 11.91 6.88 2.99
C ILE A 32 10.87 5.92 2.40
N LEU A 33 9.60 6.05 2.80
CA LEU A 33 8.52 5.24 2.28
C LEU A 33 8.42 5.38 0.76
N PHE A 34 8.41 6.59 0.22
CA PHE A 34 8.33 6.80 -1.23
C PHE A 34 9.53 6.25 -1.99
N LEU A 35 10.74 6.41 -1.45
CA LEU A 35 11.93 5.80 -2.03
C LEU A 35 11.82 4.27 -2.08
N ILE A 36 11.35 3.66 -1.00
CA ILE A 36 11.13 2.20 -0.94
C ILE A 36 10.05 1.79 -1.93
N ILE A 37 8.89 2.46 -1.95
CA ILE A 37 7.79 2.13 -2.87
C ILE A 37 8.24 2.25 -4.33
N ASN A 38 9.00 3.27 -4.70
CA ASN A 38 9.51 3.43 -6.06
C ASN A 38 10.47 2.30 -6.45
N LEU A 39 11.35 1.88 -5.54
CA LEU A 39 12.18 0.68 -5.77
C LEU A 39 11.31 -0.57 -5.98
N LEU A 40 10.26 -0.73 -5.18
CA LEU A 40 9.37 -1.90 -5.27
C LEU A 40 8.50 -1.89 -6.53
N LYS A 41 8.15 -0.72 -7.06
CA LYS A 41 7.52 -0.57 -8.38
C LYS A 41 8.39 -1.14 -9.49
N GLU A 42 9.68 -0.83 -9.49
CA GLU A 42 10.64 -1.40 -10.45
C GLU A 42 10.82 -2.92 -10.30
N VAL A 43 10.74 -3.44 -9.07
CA VAL A 43 10.74 -4.89 -8.86
C VAL A 43 9.46 -5.50 -9.42
N ALA A 44 8.29 -4.90 -9.17
CA ALA A 44 7.00 -5.39 -9.62
C ALA A 44 6.83 -5.33 -11.15
N SER A 45 7.40 -4.31 -11.81
CA SER A 45 7.38 -4.18 -13.27
C SER A 45 8.13 -5.33 -13.97
N ASN A 46 9.06 -5.99 -13.27
CA ASN A 46 9.81 -7.15 -13.74
C ASN A 46 9.21 -8.50 -13.27
N SER A 47 7.94 -8.51 -12.83
CA SER A 47 7.27 -9.69 -12.26
C SER A 47 7.20 -10.91 -13.18
N GLU A 48 7.22 -10.73 -14.49
CA GLU A 48 7.28 -11.86 -15.43
C GLU A 48 8.56 -12.71 -15.24
N LYS A 49 9.67 -12.06 -14.89
CA LYS A 49 10.98 -12.69 -14.69
C LYS A 49 11.23 -13.07 -13.23
N ASN A 50 11.01 -12.15 -12.29
CA ASN A 50 11.32 -12.36 -10.87
C ASN A 50 10.16 -12.97 -10.06
N LYS A 51 8.96 -13.09 -10.65
CA LYS A 51 7.73 -13.63 -10.04
C LYS A 51 7.21 -12.82 -8.83
N MET A 52 7.71 -11.62 -8.61
CA MET A 52 7.30 -10.72 -7.53
C MET A 52 6.28 -9.71 -8.04
N THR A 53 4.99 -10.06 -7.99
CA THR A 53 3.90 -9.10 -8.21
C THR A 53 3.79 -8.13 -7.04
N ALA A 54 3.09 -7.00 -7.20
CA ALA A 54 2.83 -6.05 -6.11
C ALA A 54 2.20 -6.74 -4.87
N SER A 55 1.30 -7.70 -5.09
CA SER A 55 0.69 -8.52 -4.03
C SER A 55 1.72 -9.40 -3.31
N ASN A 56 2.58 -10.11 -4.05
CA ASN A 56 3.65 -10.94 -3.45
C ASN A 56 4.63 -10.08 -2.64
N ILE A 57 4.99 -8.90 -3.16
CA ILE A 57 5.84 -7.94 -2.46
C ILE A 57 5.18 -7.47 -1.16
N GLY A 58 3.89 -7.10 -1.22
CA GLY A 58 3.12 -6.69 -0.05
C GLY A 58 3.12 -7.75 1.06
N ILE A 59 2.90 -9.02 0.72
CA ILE A 59 2.93 -10.14 1.67
C ILE A 59 4.30 -10.25 2.35
N CYS A 60 5.39 -10.14 1.59
CA CYS A 60 6.74 -10.34 2.10
C CYS A 60 7.27 -9.15 2.92
N LEU A 61 6.97 -7.91 2.52
CA LEU A 61 7.59 -6.71 3.09
C LEU A 61 6.71 -5.96 4.09
N ALA A 62 5.39 -6.14 4.06
CA ALA A 62 4.51 -5.46 5.00
C ALA A 62 4.89 -5.73 6.47
N PRO A 63 5.24 -6.96 6.91
CA PRO A 63 5.66 -7.20 8.30
C PRO A 63 6.92 -6.41 8.73
N CYS A 64 7.77 -6.00 7.78
CA CYS A 64 8.99 -5.24 8.05
C CYS A 64 8.75 -3.72 8.06
N LEU A 65 7.87 -3.23 7.19
CA LEU A 65 7.59 -1.80 7.05
C LEU A 65 6.48 -1.31 7.99
N PHE A 66 5.53 -2.19 8.27
CA PHE A 66 4.38 -1.94 9.14
C PHE A 66 4.27 -3.10 10.13
N PRO A 67 5.17 -3.17 11.14
CA PRO A 67 5.02 -4.14 12.21
C PRO A 67 3.75 -3.82 13.00
N ALA A 68 3.00 -4.87 13.36
CA ALA A 68 1.87 -4.72 14.26
C ALA A 68 2.38 -4.18 15.62
N PRO A 69 1.70 -3.19 16.23
CA PRO A 69 2.00 -2.78 17.59
C PRO A 69 1.96 -3.97 18.56
N ASP A 70 2.86 -3.98 19.56
CA ASP A 70 2.99 -5.10 20.51
C ASP A 70 1.71 -5.37 21.32
N ASP A 71 0.86 -4.35 21.48
CA ASP A 71 -0.43 -4.41 22.16
C ASP A 71 -1.59 -4.83 21.25
N THR A 72 -1.32 -5.15 19.98
CA THR A 72 -2.34 -5.63 19.04
C THR A 72 -2.96 -6.93 19.56
N PRO A 73 -4.29 -6.98 19.77
CA PRO A 73 -4.96 -8.19 20.21
C PRO A 73 -4.70 -9.34 19.23
N ALA A 74 -4.49 -10.56 19.73
CA ALA A 74 -4.22 -11.73 18.89
C ALA A 74 -5.32 -11.97 17.83
N ALA A 75 -6.57 -11.66 18.17
CA ALA A 75 -7.71 -11.74 17.25
C ALA A 75 -7.61 -10.76 16.06
N ASP A 76 -6.91 -9.64 16.24
CA ASP A 76 -6.78 -8.56 15.26
C ASP A 76 -5.47 -8.63 14.46
N LEU A 77 -4.47 -9.37 14.95
CA LEU A 77 -3.15 -9.50 14.33
C LEU A 77 -3.23 -9.91 12.85
N LEU A 78 -4.06 -10.92 12.54
CA LEU A 78 -4.23 -11.37 11.16
C LEU A 78 -4.87 -10.30 10.26
N ARG A 79 -5.81 -9.51 10.78
CA ARG A 79 -6.42 -8.38 10.06
C ARG A 79 -5.38 -7.32 9.78
N TYR A 80 -4.53 -7.00 10.76
CA TYR A 80 -3.46 -6.02 10.62
C TYR A 80 -2.45 -6.43 9.53
N VAL A 81 -1.94 -7.66 9.58
CA VAL A 81 -0.97 -8.18 8.59
C VAL A 81 -1.57 -8.19 7.18
N LYS A 82 -2.84 -8.57 7.02
CA LYS A 82 -3.51 -8.54 5.71
C LYS A 82 -3.69 -7.11 5.20
N SER A 83 -4.09 -6.19 6.08
CA SER A 83 -4.36 -4.79 5.70
C SER A 83 -3.07 -4.06 5.32
N SER A 84 -1.97 -4.29 6.05
CA SER A 84 -0.66 -3.73 5.72
C SER A 84 -0.11 -4.27 4.40
N ALA A 85 -0.27 -5.57 4.11
CA ALA A 85 0.08 -6.14 2.81
C ALA A 85 -0.71 -5.50 1.66
N LYS A 86 -2.02 -5.32 1.86
CA LYS A 86 -2.89 -4.63 0.88
C LYS A 86 -2.53 -3.16 0.70
N TYR A 87 -2.11 -2.49 1.76
CA TYR A 87 -1.67 -1.11 1.68
C TYR A 87 -0.38 -0.97 0.85
N ILE A 88 0.61 -1.84 1.05
CA ILE A 88 1.81 -1.86 0.19
C ILE A 88 1.45 -2.15 -1.27
N GLU A 89 0.58 -3.14 -1.52
CA GLU A 89 0.10 -3.44 -2.88
C GLU A 89 -0.57 -2.23 -3.53
N PHE A 90 -1.41 -1.50 -2.78
CA PHE A 90 -2.04 -0.26 -3.22
C PHE A 90 -0.99 0.81 -3.58
N LEU A 91 -0.03 1.06 -2.70
CA LEU A 91 1.01 2.07 -2.93
C LEU A 91 1.87 1.74 -4.17
N ILE A 92 2.23 0.48 -4.38
CA ILE A 92 2.99 0.07 -5.57
C ILE A 92 2.19 0.33 -6.85
N ASN A 93 0.87 0.09 -6.84
CA ASN A 93 0.02 0.30 -8.01
C ASN A 93 -0.47 1.75 -8.16
N CYS A 94 -0.18 2.63 -7.20
CA CYS A 94 -0.65 4.01 -7.20
C CYS A 94 0.29 4.91 -8.01
N ASN A 95 -0.26 5.61 -9.01
CA ASN A 95 0.50 6.53 -9.87
C ASN A 95 0.70 7.92 -9.24
N ASP A 96 -0.10 8.30 -8.25
CA ASP A 96 -0.14 9.66 -7.70
C ASP A 96 0.92 9.95 -6.62
N LEU A 97 1.83 9.01 -6.37
CA LEU A 97 2.87 9.13 -5.34
C LEU A 97 4.02 10.07 -5.72
N GLU A 98 4.15 10.44 -7.00
CA GLU A 98 5.28 11.22 -7.51
C GLU A 98 5.02 12.74 -7.57
N SER A 99 3.79 13.19 -7.26
CA SER A 99 3.32 14.55 -7.57
C SER A 99 3.54 15.61 -6.47
N ASN A 100 4.41 15.41 -5.47
CA ASN A 100 4.68 16.41 -4.41
C ASN A 100 6.17 16.56 -4.05
#